data_AF-A0A7S0QM21-F1
#
_entry.id   AF-A0A7S0QM21-F1
#
_cell.length_a   1.000
_cell.length_b   1.000
_cell.length_c   1.000
_cell.angle_alpha   90.00
_cell.angle_beta   90.00
_cell.angle_gamma   90.00
#
_symmetry.space_group_name_H-M   'P 1'
#
loop_
_entity.id
_entity.type
_entity.pdbx_description
1 polymer ?
#
loop_
_entity_poly.entity_id
_entity_poly.type
_entity_poly.pdbx_seq_one_letter_code
_entity_poly.pdbx_strand_id
1 'polypeptide(L)'
;PKKALTLLATASRGGSAEEPKEQAMMLNNMGCVHLSMHQPHTAAVLLAKALQRAIRSPGDQQAATATAISQRSQILYNLGVAHLHAAGFRNALECLLLAAEELHQRPHLWLRIAECCVAAVLHAER
;
A
#
# COMPACT_ATOMS: atom_id res chain seq x y z
N PRO A 1 -10.88 7.13 -13.03
CA PRO A 1 -10.74 5.80 -12.39
C PRO A 1 -11.04 4.58 -13.30
N LYS A 2 -12.23 4.45 -13.91
CA LYS A 2 -12.58 3.24 -14.70
C LYS A 2 -11.67 2.98 -15.90
N LYS A 3 -11.28 4.03 -16.64
CA LYS A 3 -10.31 3.94 -17.75
C LYS A 3 -8.91 3.45 -17.31
N ALA A 4 -8.48 3.82 -16.10
CA ALA A 4 -7.20 3.38 -15.54
C ALA A 4 -7.21 1.87 -15.23
N LEU A 5 -8.33 1.34 -14.71
CA LEU A 5 -8.47 -0.11 -14.53
C LEU A 5 -8.46 -0.86 -15.86
N THR A 6 -9.11 -0.34 -16.89
CA THR A 6 -9.08 -0.95 -18.24
C THR A 6 -7.64 -1.01 -18.77
N LEU A 7 -6.87 0.07 -18.62
CA LEU A 7 -5.47 0.14 -19.02
C LEU A 7 -4.59 -0.86 -18.26
N LEU A 8 -4.76 -0.95 -16.93
CA LEU A 8 -4.02 -1.90 -16.09
C LEU A 8 -4.39 -3.34 -16.43
N ALA A 9 -5.66 -3.62 -16.68
CA ALA A 9 -6.13 -4.95 -17.07
C ALA A 9 -5.67 -5.34 -18.49
N THR A 10 -5.43 -4.39 -19.39
CA THR A 10 -4.79 -4.69 -20.69
C THR A 10 -3.30 -4.93 -20.54
N ALA A 11 -2.61 -4.19 -19.68
CA ALA A 11 -1.19 -4.40 -19.39
C ALA A 11 -0.94 -5.80 -18.79
N SER A 12 -1.79 -6.22 -17.84
CA SER A 12 -1.71 -7.54 -17.20
C SER A 12 -1.97 -8.73 -18.14
N ARG A 13 -2.56 -8.50 -19.31
CA ARG A 13 -2.93 -9.54 -20.28
C ARG A 13 -1.88 -9.73 -21.38
N GLY A 14 -0.95 -8.80 -21.53
CA GLY A 14 0.06 -8.80 -22.59
C GLY A 14 1.42 -9.38 -22.20
N GLY A 15 1.66 -9.66 -20.91
CA GLY A 15 2.96 -10.09 -20.40
C GLY A 15 3.12 -11.61 -20.28
N SER A 16 4.17 -12.16 -20.89
CA SER A 16 4.85 -13.38 -20.41
C SER A 16 5.11 -13.28 -18.91
N ALA A 17 5.20 -14.42 -18.19
CA ALA A 17 5.41 -14.51 -16.73
C ALA A 17 6.15 -13.30 -16.12
N GLU A 18 5.41 -12.31 -15.63
CA GLU A 18 5.98 -11.04 -15.15
C GLU A 18 6.90 -11.28 -13.95
N GLU A 19 7.98 -10.51 -13.86
CA GLU A 19 8.89 -10.56 -12.70
C GLU A 19 8.10 -10.21 -11.41
N PRO A 20 8.38 -10.84 -10.26
CA PRO A 20 7.63 -10.59 -9.01
C PRO A 20 7.54 -9.11 -8.62
N LYS A 21 8.56 -8.32 -8.97
CA LYS A 21 8.64 -6.88 -8.74
C LYS A 21 7.61 -6.09 -9.58
N GLU A 22 7.46 -6.44 -10.85
CA GLU A 22 6.52 -5.80 -11.79
C GLU A 22 5.08 -6.08 -11.37
N GLN A 23 4.79 -7.33 -11.00
CA GLN A 23 3.49 -7.72 -10.47
C GLN A 23 3.14 -6.97 -9.18
N ALA A 24 4.12 -6.77 -8.29
CA ALA A 24 3.92 -5.97 -7.08
C ALA A 24 3.58 -4.51 -7.42
N MET A 25 4.23 -3.90 -8.43
CA MET A 25 3.91 -2.53 -8.88
C MET A 25 2.50 -2.45 -9.45
N MET A 26 2.13 -3.41 -10.31
CA MET A 26 0.80 -3.45 -10.93
C MET A 26 -0.30 -3.58 -9.86
N LEU A 27 -0.15 -4.52 -8.92
CA LEU A 27 -1.11 -4.72 -7.83
C LEU A 27 -1.21 -3.49 -6.92
N ASN A 28 -0.08 -2.82 -6.64
CA ASN A 28 -0.07 -1.57 -5.88
C ASN A 28 -0.88 -0.47 -6.59
N ASN A 29 -0.66 -0.30 -7.89
CA ASN A 29 -1.38 0.69 -8.70
C ASN A 29 -2.88 0.39 -8.76
N MET A 30 -3.27 -0.88 -8.94
CA MET A 30 -4.67 -1.29 -8.88
C MET A 30 -5.28 -0.96 -7.51
N GLY A 31 -4.57 -1.25 -6.42
CA GLY A 31 -4.96 -0.88 -5.07
C GLY A 31 -5.24 0.61 -4.90
N CYS A 32 -4.34 1.48 -5.37
CA CYS A 32 -4.51 2.93 -5.34
C CYS A 32 -5.72 3.41 -6.17
N VAL A 33 -5.98 2.79 -7.32
CA VAL A 33 -7.17 3.10 -8.12
C VAL A 33 -8.45 2.71 -7.37
N HIS A 34 -8.47 1.56 -6.70
CA HIS A 34 -9.60 1.15 -5.86
C HIS A 34 -9.81 2.09 -4.65
N LEU A 35 -8.74 2.58 -4.02
CA LEU A 35 -8.86 3.62 -2.98
C LEU A 35 -9.51 4.90 -3.53
N SER A 36 -9.08 5.34 -4.71
CA SER A 36 -9.64 6.51 -5.39
C SER A 36 -11.11 6.32 -5.80
N MET A 37 -11.63 5.09 -5.79
CA MET A 37 -13.03 4.76 -6.04
C MET A 37 -13.83 4.53 -4.75
N HIS A 38 -13.27 4.86 -3.57
CA HIS A 38 -13.86 4.59 -2.27
C HIS A 38 -14.16 3.10 -2.03
N GLN A 39 -13.28 2.22 -2.52
CA GLN A 39 -13.35 0.76 -2.30
C GLN A 39 -12.17 0.27 -1.44
N PRO A 40 -12.11 0.66 -0.15
CA PRO A 40 -10.93 0.43 0.70
C PRO A 40 -10.68 -1.06 0.99
N HIS A 41 -11.72 -1.88 1.14
CA HIS A 41 -11.59 -3.33 1.35
C HIS A 41 -10.93 -4.02 0.14
N THR A 42 -11.40 -3.71 -1.07
CA THR A 42 -10.82 -4.25 -2.31
C THR A 42 -9.39 -3.78 -2.48
N ALA A 43 -9.11 -2.51 -2.19
CA ALA A 43 -7.76 -1.97 -2.24
C ALA A 43 -6.82 -2.70 -1.26
N ALA A 44 -7.25 -2.92 -0.02
CA ALA A 44 -6.44 -3.61 0.98
C ALA A 44 -6.05 -5.03 0.52
N VAL A 45 -6.97 -5.77 -0.08
CA VAL A 45 -6.68 -7.12 -0.63
C VAL A 45 -5.62 -7.05 -1.74
N LEU A 46 -5.72 -6.09 -2.66
CA LEU A 46 -4.76 -5.93 -3.75
C LEU A 46 -3.38 -5.51 -3.24
N LEU A 47 -3.34 -4.58 -2.29
CA LEU A 47 -2.12 -4.08 -1.66
C LEU A 47 -1.43 -5.14 -0.81
N ALA A 48 -2.18 -5.97 -0.08
CA ALA A 48 -1.63 -7.12 0.63
C ALA A 48 -0.98 -8.13 -0.32
N LYS A 49 -1.61 -8.39 -1.47
CA LYS A 49 -1.00 -9.22 -2.53
C LYS A 49 0.25 -8.57 -3.11
N ALA A 50 0.24 -7.25 -3.33
CA ALA A 50 1.40 -6.50 -3.79
C ALA A 50 2.58 -6.66 -2.81
N LEU A 51 2.32 -6.52 -1.51
CA LEU A 51 3.32 -6.66 -0.46
C LEU A 51 3.93 -8.07 -0.45
N GLN A 52 3.11 -9.12 -0.58
CA GLN A 52 3.62 -10.50 -0.66
C GLN A 52 4.55 -10.71 -1.86
N ARG A 53 4.27 -10.07 -3.01
CA ARG A 53 5.12 -10.15 -4.20
C ARG A 53 6.42 -9.36 -4.03
N ALA A 54 6.37 -8.18 -3.42
CA ALA A 54 7.54 -7.37 -3.11
C ALA A 54 8.50 -8.10 -2.15
N ILE A 55 7.98 -8.76 -1.10
CA ILE A 55 8.80 -9.55 -0.15
C ILE A 55 9.51 -10.73 -0.82
N ARG A 56 8.87 -11.34 -1.83
CA ARG A 56 9.44 -12.48 -2.57
C ARG A 56 10.43 -12.07 -3.66
N SER A 57 10.58 -10.77 -3.92
CA SER A 57 11.53 -10.25 -4.90
C SER A 57 12.90 -10.05 -4.25
N PRO A 58 13.93 -10.84 -4.60
CA PRO A 58 15.25 -10.76 -3.96
C PRO A 58 16.04 -9.46 -4.26
N GLY A 59 15.48 -8.51 -5.02
CA GLY A 59 16.16 -7.27 -5.42
C GLY A 59 15.87 -6.02 -4.59
N ASP A 60 14.99 -6.07 -3.57
CA ASP A 60 14.64 -4.88 -2.77
C ASP A 60 15.74 -4.50 -1.74
N GLN A 61 16.71 -5.37 -1.50
CA GLN A 61 17.91 -5.06 -0.69
C GLN A 61 18.93 -4.17 -1.43
N GLN A 62 18.77 -3.96 -2.74
CA GLN A 62 19.63 -3.08 -3.56
C GLN A 62 19.19 -1.62 -3.62
N ALA A 63 18.30 -1.13 -2.74
CA ALA A 63 18.15 0.31 -2.48
C ALA A 63 19.40 0.85 -1.76
N ALA A 64 20.58 0.67 -2.37
CA ALA A 64 21.89 1.04 -1.84
C ALA A 64 22.18 2.55 -1.93
N THR A 65 21.21 3.35 -2.36
CA THR A 65 21.26 4.81 -2.27
C THR A 65 20.34 5.25 -1.14
N ALA A 66 20.91 5.87 -0.11
CA ALA A 66 20.24 6.33 1.11
C ALA A 66 19.03 7.28 0.91
N THR A 67 18.69 7.62 -0.33
CA THR A 67 17.62 8.53 -0.72
C THR A 67 16.41 7.83 -1.38
N ALA A 68 16.52 6.55 -1.74
CA ALA A 68 15.45 5.85 -2.46
C ALA A 68 14.54 5.09 -1.49
N ILE A 69 13.25 5.44 -1.49
CA ILE A 69 12.23 4.72 -0.72
C ILE A 69 11.93 3.39 -1.41
N SER A 70 12.04 2.29 -0.67
CA SER A 70 11.77 0.94 -1.11
C SER A 70 10.32 0.78 -1.57
N GLN A 71 10.13 -0.13 -2.53
CA GLN A 71 8.81 -0.49 -3.01
C GLN A 71 7.94 -1.02 -1.87
N ARG A 72 8.53 -1.82 -0.98
CA ARG A 72 7.90 -2.32 0.25
C ARG A 72 7.32 -1.20 1.11
N SER A 73 8.10 -0.16 1.42
CA SER A 73 7.67 0.95 2.29
C SER A 73 6.53 1.76 1.67
N GLN A 74 6.53 1.95 0.34
CA GLN A 74 5.41 2.58 -0.36
C GLN A 74 4.12 1.73 -0.31
N ILE A 75 4.24 0.42 -0.52
CA ILE A 75 3.09 -0.49 -0.45
C ILE A 75 2.52 -0.54 0.98
N LEU A 76 3.37 -0.58 2.00
CA LEU A 76 2.97 -0.55 3.41
C LEU A 76 2.18 0.72 3.74
N TYR A 77 2.65 1.89 3.29
CA TYR A 77 1.93 3.14 3.46
C TYR A 77 0.52 3.07 2.84
N ASN A 78 0.42 2.64 1.58
CA ASN A 78 -0.85 2.54 0.87
C ASN A 78 -1.80 1.52 1.53
N LEU A 79 -1.27 0.38 1.97
CA LEU A 79 -2.04 -0.65 2.69
C LEU A 79 -2.55 -0.12 4.03
N GLY A 80 -1.74 0.65 4.76
CA GLY A 80 -2.14 1.33 5.98
C GLY A 80 -3.29 2.29 5.77
N VAL A 81 -3.21 3.14 4.74
CA VAL A 81 -4.30 4.05 4.33
C VAL A 81 -5.56 3.27 3.93
N ALA A 82 -5.42 2.15 3.23
CA ALA A 82 -6.56 1.30 2.87
C ALA A 82 -7.25 0.71 4.10
N HIS A 83 -6.49 0.20 5.06
CA HIS A 83 -7.03 -0.31 6.33
C HIS A 83 -7.71 0.79 7.15
N LEU A 84 -7.12 1.99 7.20
CA LEU A 84 -7.71 3.14 7.89
C LEU A 84 -9.10 3.47 7.32
N HIS A 85 -9.22 3.56 6.00
CA HIS A 85 -10.51 3.80 5.34
C HIS A 85 -11.49 2.62 5.42
N ALA A 86 -11.01 1.41 5.73
CA ALA A 86 -11.81 0.22 5.99
C ALA A 86 -12.14 0.02 7.48
N ALA A 87 -11.89 1.01 8.35
CA ALA A 87 -12.04 0.92 9.80
C ALA A 87 -11.20 -0.18 10.50
N GLY A 88 -10.13 -0.65 9.83
CA GLY A 88 -9.17 -1.61 10.37
C GLY A 88 -8.00 -0.93 11.08
N PHE A 89 -8.26 -0.18 12.17
CA PHE A 89 -7.29 0.74 12.76
C PHE A 89 -5.99 0.10 13.27
N ARG A 90 -6.07 -1.11 13.84
CA ARG A 90 -4.88 -1.86 14.29
C ARG A 90 -3.95 -2.18 13.11
N ASN A 91 -4.50 -2.80 12.07
CA ASN A 91 -3.73 -3.17 10.88
C ASN A 91 -3.20 -1.93 10.16
N ALA A 92 -3.99 -0.83 10.16
CA ALA A 92 -3.56 0.45 9.62
C ALA A 92 -2.33 0.98 10.35
N LEU A 93 -2.38 1.02 11.69
CA LEU A 93 -1.29 1.48 12.53
C LEU A 93 -0.01 0.65 12.33
N GLU A 94 -0.13 -0.68 12.35
CA GLU A 94 1.01 -1.59 12.13
C GLU A 94 1.67 -1.35 10.77
N CYS A 95 0.89 -1.25 9.70
CA CYS A 95 1.41 -0.98 8.37
C CYS A 95 2.12 0.39 8.27
N LEU A 96 1.53 1.43 8.87
CA LEU A 96 2.09 2.78 8.83
C LEU A 96 3.37 2.90 9.68
N LEU A 97 3.44 2.21 10.82
CA LEU A 97 4.66 2.17 11.63
C LEU A 97 5.81 1.45 10.91
N LEU A 98 5.53 0.33 10.23
CA LEU A 98 6.54 -0.33 9.40
C LEU A 98 6.99 0.56 8.23
N ALA A 99 6.08 1.33 7.64
CA ALA A 99 6.44 2.28 6.59
C ALA A 99 7.28 3.47 7.12
N ALA A 100 7.19 3.77 8.42
CA ALA A 100 7.93 4.88 9.05
C ALA A 100 9.43 4.68 9.03
N GLU A 101 9.92 3.44 8.97
CA GLU A 101 11.36 3.14 8.91
C GLU A 101 12.06 3.96 7.80
N GLU A 102 11.41 4.10 6.63
CA GLU A 102 11.93 4.88 5.51
C GLU A 102 11.18 6.19 5.25
N LEU A 103 9.92 6.29 5.67
CA LEU A 103 9.06 7.44 5.38
C LEU A 103 8.98 8.46 6.54
N HIS A 104 9.76 8.32 7.61
CA HIS A 104 9.69 9.19 8.80
C HIS A 104 9.83 10.70 8.52
N GLN A 105 10.52 11.09 7.43
CA GLN A 105 10.65 12.49 7.00
C GLN A 105 9.37 13.06 6.35
N ARG A 106 8.36 12.23 6.09
CA ARG A 106 7.11 12.64 5.46
C ARG A 106 6.06 12.98 6.53
N PRO A 107 5.69 14.26 6.71
CA PRO A 107 4.75 14.66 7.77
C PRO A 107 3.35 14.04 7.60
N HIS A 108 2.94 13.76 6.37
CA HIS A 108 1.67 13.10 6.09
C HIS A 108 1.56 11.69 6.69
N LEU A 109 2.69 11.00 6.90
CA LEU A 109 2.69 9.70 7.56
C LEU A 109 2.22 9.83 9.00
N TRP A 110 2.81 10.77 9.74
CA TRP A 110 2.48 11.00 11.15
C TRP A 110 1.03 11.45 11.35
N LEU A 111 0.49 12.25 10.41
CA LEU A 111 -0.93 12.59 10.41
C LEU A 111 -1.82 11.35 10.27
N ARG A 112 -1.48 10.41 9.39
CA ARG A 112 -2.25 9.15 9.25
C ARG A 112 -2.13 8.25 10.48
N ILE A 113 -0.97 8.20 11.13
CA ILE A 113 -0.79 7.48 12.39
C ILE A 113 -1.68 8.08 13.49
N ALA A 114 -1.67 9.41 13.63
CA ALA A 114 -2.54 10.11 14.58
C ALA A 114 -4.03 9.85 14.29
N GLU A 115 -4.44 9.91 13.03
CA GLU A 115 -5.81 9.59 12.59
C GLU A 115 -6.21 8.15 12.98
N CYS A 116 -5.32 7.17 12.82
CA CYS A 116 -5.56 5.79 13.25
C CYS A 116 -5.80 5.70 14.76
N CYS A 117 -4.98 6.36 15.57
CA CYS A 117 -5.10 6.34 17.03
C CYS A 117 -6.42 6.97 17.49
N VAL A 118 -6.75 8.14 16.96
CA VAL A 118 -8.01 8.85 17.28
C VAL A 118 -9.21 8.01 16.88
N ALA A 119 -9.22 7.46 15.67
CA ALA A 119 -10.32 6.64 15.19
C ALA A 119 -10.48 5.35 16.02
N ALA A 120 -9.38 4.70 16.42
CA ALA A 120 -9.44 3.51 17.27
C ALA A 120 -10.13 3.80 18.62
N VAL A 121 -9.83 4.94 19.25
CA VAL A 121 -10.48 5.36 20.50
C VAL A 121 -11.97 5.64 20.28
N LEU A 122 -12.29 6.48 19.30
CA LEU A 122 -13.68 6.87 18.99
C LEU A 122 -14.58 5.67 18.62
N HIS A 123 -14.00 4.63 18.02
CA HIS A 123 -14.72 3.41 17.69
C HIS A 123 -14.88 2.45 18.88
N ALA A 124 -14.01 2.51 19.88
CA ALA A 124 -14.13 1.71 21.10
C ALA A 124 -15.19 2.25 22.07
N GLU A 125 -15.53 3.54 21.96
CA GLU A 125 -16.52 4.23 22.79
C GLU A 125 -17.97 4.10 22.28
N ARG A 126 -18.19 3.41 21.16
CA ARG A 126 -19.53 3.17 20.57
C ARG A 126 -20.03 1.76 20.89
#